data_AF-A0AAW6YJU2-F1
#
_entry.id   AF-A0AAW6YJU2-F1
#
_cell.length_a   1.000
_cell.length_b   1.000
_cell.length_c   1.000
_cell.angle_alpha   90.00
_cell.angle_beta   90.00
_cell.angle_gamma   90.00
#
_symmetry.space_group_name_H-M   'P 1'
#
loop_
_entity.id
_entity.type
_entity.pdbx_description
1 polymer ?
#
loop_
_entity_poly.entity_id
_entity_poly.type
_entity_poly.pdbx_seq_one_letter_code
_entity_poly.pdbx_strand_id
1 'polypeptide(L)'
;LTLFATHYFELTQLPEKMEGVANVHLDALEHGDTIAFMHSVQDGAASKSYGLAVAALAGVPKEVIKRARQKLRELESISPNA
;
A
#
# COMPACT_ATOMS: atom_id res chain seq x y z
N LEU A 1 16.63 3.02 19.17
CA LEU A 1 16.17 3.36 17.80
C LEU A 1 15.52 2.10 17.22
N THR A 2 14.31 2.22 16.65
CA THR A 2 13.53 1.06 16.19
C THR A 2 12.93 1.36 14.83
N LEU A 3 12.96 0.39 13.92
CA LEU A 3 12.20 0.41 12.66
C LEU A 3 11.10 -0.65 12.74
N PHE A 4 9.90 -0.31 12.27
CA PHE A 4 8.75 -1.19 12.28
C PHE A 4 8.13 -1.24 10.88
N ALA A 5 8.44 -2.28 10.11
CA ALA A 5 7.84 -2.51 8.81
C ALA A 5 6.49 -3.24 8.97
N THR A 6 5.43 -2.70 8.37
CA THR A 6 4.07 -3.21 8.57
C THR A 6 3.18 -3.00 7.36
N HIS A 7 2.12 -3.82 7.26
CA HIS A 7 1.02 -3.65 6.30
C HIS A 7 -0.27 -3.15 6.95
N TYR A 8 -0.28 -2.93 8.29
CA TYR A 8 -1.44 -2.40 8.99
C TYR A 8 -1.52 -0.88 8.82
N PHE A 9 -2.46 -0.41 8.01
CA PHE A 9 -2.66 1.00 7.74
C PHE A 9 -3.10 1.76 8.99
N GLU A 10 -3.82 1.11 9.92
CA GLU A 10 -4.31 1.71 11.16
C GLU A 10 -3.19 2.21 12.07
N LEU A 11 -1.99 1.61 11.96
CA LEU A 11 -0.81 2.04 12.69
C LEU A 11 -0.26 3.38 12.20
N THR A 12 -0.64 3.83 11.00
CA THR A 12 -0.23 5.14 10.49
C THR A 12 -0.81 6.31 11.30
N GLN A 13 -1.80 6.06 12.16
CA GLN A 13 -2.33 7.05 13.10
C GLN A 13 -1.51 7.17 14.39
N LEU A 14 -0.51 6.30 14.62
CA LEU A 14 0.29 6.34 15.86
C LEU A 14 1.08 7.63 16.08
N PRO A 15 1.68 8.28 15.04
CA PRO A 15 2.33 9.58 15.22
C PRO A 15 1.45 10.67 15.83
N GLU A 16 0.11 10.56 15.67
CA GLU A 16 -0.84 11.51 16.26
C GLU A 16 -1.10 11.24 17.75
N LYS A 17 -0.80 10.02 18.22
CA LYS A 17 -1.12 9.54 19.57
C LYS A 17 0.11 9.41 20.46
N MET A 18 1.31 9.34 19.88
CA MET A 18 2.55 9.07 20.60
C MET A 18 3.70 9.93 20.07
N GLU A 19 4.33 10.69 20.97
CA GLU A 19 5.51 11.49 20.65
C GLU A 19 6.71 10.59 20.28
N GLY A 20 7.52 11.04 19.32
CA GLY A 20 8.70 10.31 18.86
C GLY A 20 8.43 9.17 17.86
N VAL A 21 7.18 9.02 17.40
CA VAL A 21 6.80 8.10 16.32
C VAL A 21 6.63 8.88 15.02
N ALA A 22 7.18 8.36 13.93
CA ALA A 22 7.03 8.94 12.59
C ALA A 22 6.72 7.83 11.58
N ASN A 23 5.84 8.14 10.62
CA ASN A 23 5.60 7.25 9.48
C ASN A 23 6.64 7.52 8.39
N VAL A 24 7.12 6.43 7.81
CA VAL A 24 7.90 6.44 6.57
C VAL A 24 7.40 5.31 5.68
N HIS A 25 7.55 5.46 4.37
CA HIS A 25 7.19 4.43 3.40
C HIS A 25 8.20 4.35 2.26
N LEU A 26 8.17 3.25 1.51
CA LEU A 26 8.95 3.11 0.27
C LEU A 26 8.16 3.66 -0.91
N ASP A 27 8.83 4.47 -1.71
CA ASP A 27 8.23 5.08 -2.90
C ASP A 27 8.13 4.08 -4.06
N ALA A 28 7.00 4.13 -4.77
CA ALA A 28 6.73 3.31 -5.94
C ALA A 28 5.80 4.02 -6.92
N LEU A 29 6.17 3.96 -8.20
CA LEU A 29 5.45 4.58 -9.30
C LEU A 29 4.68 3.52 -10.09
N GLU A 30 3.37 3.73 -10.26
CA GLU A 30 2.55 2.93 -11.16
C GLU A 30 2.62 3.50 -12.59
N HIS A 31 2.84 2.63 -13.57
CA HIS A 31 2.74 2.95 -14.99
C HIS A 31 1.91 1.88 -15.71
N GLY A 32 0.64 2.19 -16.00
CA GLY A 32 -0.28 1.24 -16.60
C GLY A 32 -0.53 0.04 -15.69
N ASP A 33 -0.20 -1.17 -16.16
CA ASP A 33 -0.28 -2.42 -15.38
C ASP A 33 1.08 -2.82 -14.76
N THR A 34 2.04 -1.90 -14.73
CA THR A 34 3.40 -2.14 -14.20
C THR A 34 3.73 -1.20 -13.05
N ILE A 35 4.63 -1.64 -12.16
CA ILE A 35 5.12 -0.85 -11.02
C ILE A 35 6.64 -0.75 -11.06
N ALA A 36 7.16 0.44 -10.83
CA ALA A 36 8.58 0.71 -10.63
C ALA A 36 8.81 1.06 -9.16
N PHE A 37 9.64 0.27 -8.48
CA PHE A 37 10.06 0.58 -7.11
C PHE A 37 11.22 1.56 -7.14
N MET A 38 11.07 2.69 -6.47
CA MET A 38 12.11 3.73 -6.43
C MET A 38 13.18 3.45 -5.37
N HIS A 39 12.95 2.47 -4.49
CA HIS A 39 13.80 2.10 -3.35
C HIS A 39 14.23 3.29 -2.48
N SER A 40 13.46 4.38 -2.53
CA SER A 40 13.66 5.57 -1.71
C SER A 40 12.66 5.55 -0.57
N VAL A 41 13.13 5.87 0.63
CA VAL A 41 12.27 6.08 1.80
C VAL A 41 11.76 7.52 1.75
N GLN A 42 10.45 7.70 1.93
CA GLN A 42 9.78 8.99 1.97
C GLN A 42 9.06 9.14 3.31
N ASP A 43 8.98 10.38 3.79
CA ASP A 43 8.22 10.71 5.00
C ASP A 43 6.71 10.53 4.76
N GLY A 44 5.99 10.23 5.84
CA GLY A 44 4.55 10.07 5.83
C GLY A 44 4.07 8.63 5.59
N ALA A 45 2.76 8.44 5.67
CA ALA A 45 2.11 7.15 5.46
C ALA A 45 2.04 6.78 3.98
N ALA A 46 2.09 5.49 3.68
CA ALA A 46 1.77 5.01 2.34
C ALA A 46 0.29 5.32 2.02
N SER A 47 0.00 5.87 0.84
CA SER A 47 -1.35 6.26 0.45
C SER A 47 -2.10 5.20 -0.38
N LYS A 48 -1.41 4.14 -0.81
CA LYS A 48 -1.96 3.09 -1.68
C LYS A 48 -1.30 1.73 -1.43
N SER A 49 -2.07 0.67 -1.65
CA SER A 49 -1.56 -0.70 -1.71
C SER A 49 -1.24 -1.11 -3.14
N TYR A 50 -0.02 -1.56 -3.36
CA TYR A 50 0.48 -1.94 -4.69
C TYR A 50 0.34 -3.44 -5.00
N GLY A 51 -0.30 -4.22 -4.12
CA GLY A 51 -0.32 -5.68 -4.21
C GLY A 51 -0.87 -6.22 -5.53
N LEU A 52 -1.90 -5.57 -6.10
CA LEU A 52 -2.47 -5.99 -7.38
C LEU A 52 -1.57 -5.65 -8.59
N ALA A 53 -0.85 -4.53 -8.53
CA ALA A 53 0.13 -4.17 -9.57
C ALA A 53 1.32 -5.14 -9.56
N VAL A 54 1.81 -5.50 -8.37
CA VAL A 54 2.88 -6.51 -8.20
C VAL A 54 2.42 -7.89 -8.70
N ALA A 55 1.18 -8.29 -8.38
CA ALA A 55 0.63 -9.57 -8.86
C ALA A 55 0.52 -9.61 -10.39
N ALA A 56 0.15 -8.51 -11.04
CA ALA A 56 0.14 -8.41 -12.50
C ALA A 56 1.55 -8.60 -13.10
N LEU A 57 2.57 -7.95 -12.51
CA LEU A 57 3.97 -8.15 -12.91
C LEU A 57 4.46 -9.59 -12.71
N ALA A 58 4.00 -10.26 -11.65
CA ALA A 58 4.34 -11.65 -11.36
C ALA A 58 3.69 -12.67 -12.32
N GLY A 59 2.89 -12.22 -13.29
CA GLY A 59 2.26 -13.07 -14.29
C GLY A 59 0.96 -13.71 -13.83
N VAL A 60 0.33 -13.21 -12.76
CA VAL A 60 -0.99 -13.68 -12.33
C VAL A 60 -2.00 -13.43 -13.45
N PRO A 61 -2.88 -14.40 -13.78
CA PRO A 61 -3.81 -14.26 -14.89
C PRO A 61 -4.70 -13.01 -14.78
N LYS A 62 -4.91 -12.32 -15.92
CA LYS A 62 -5.69 -11.06 -15.98
C LYS A 62 -7.08 -11.17 -15.39
N GLU A 63 -7.77 -12.30 -15.60
CA GLU A 63 -9.11 -12.53 -15.04
C GLU A 63 -9.11 -12.60 -13.50
N VAL A 64 -8.03 -13.13 -12.90
CA VAL A 64 -7.87 -13.16 -11.43
C VAL A 64 -7.63 -11.75 -10.91
N ILE A 65 -6.74 -10.98 -11.54
CA ILE A 65 -6.48 -9.58 -11.19
C ILE A 65 -7.76 -8.74 -11.30
N LYS A 66 -8.55 -8.94 -12.36
CA LYS A 66 -9.82 -8.23 -12.57
C LYS A 66 -10.82 -8.51 -11.45
N ARG A 67 -10.98 -9.78 -11.04
CA ARG A 67 -11.84 -10.17 -9.92
C ARG A 67 -11.33 -9.60 -8.60
N ALA A 68 -10.02 -9.62 -8.37
CA ALA A 68 -9.42 -9.05 -7.17
C ALA A 68 -9.61 -7.52 -7.08
N ARG A 69 -9.47 -6.80 -8.20
CA ARG A 69 -9.78 -5.35 -8.28
C ARG A 69 -11.25 -5.06 -7.97
N GLN A 70 -12.17 -5.91 -8.43
CA GLN A 70 -13.58 -5.78 -8.08
C GLN A 70 -13.80 -5.99 -6.57
N LYS A 71 -13.20 -7.03 -6.00
CA LYS A 71 -13.33 -7.32 -4.57
C LYS A 71 -12.73 -6.23 -3.69
N LEU A 72 -11.60 -5.66 -4.10
CA LEU A 72 -10.96 -4.54 -3.42
C LEU A 72 -11.92 -3.34 -3.32
N ARG A 73 -12.56 -2.95 -4.43
CA ARG A 73 -13.55 -1.86 -4.43
C ARG A 73 -14.73 -2.13 -3.49
N GLU A 74 -15.21 -3.38 -3.43
CA GLU A 74 -16.26 -3.76 -2.47
C GLU A 74 -15.79 -3.56 -1.02
N LEU A 75 -14.57 -3.98 -0.69
CA LEU A 75 -14.01 -3.86 0.66
C LEU A 75 -13.75 -2.40 1.06
N GLU A 76 -13.20 -1.59 0.15
CA GLU A 76 -12.98 -0.16 0.36
C GLU A 76 -14.31 0.60 0.57
N SER A 77 -15.39 0.18 -0.11
CA SER A 77 -16.71 0.78 0.09
C SER A 77 -17.32 0.47 1.47
N ILE A 78 -16.90 -0.64 2.10
CA ILE A 78 -17.39 -1.08 3.41
C ILE A 78 -16.51 -0.49 4.54
N SER A 79 -15.26 -0.15 4.24
CA SER A 79 -14.30 0.40 5.19
C SER A 79 -13.63 1.66 4.61
N PRO A 80 -14.21 2.85 4.84
CA PRO A 80 -13.73 4.12 4.27
C PRO A 80 -12.40 4.63 4.87
N ASN A 81 -11.77 3.87 5.76
CA ASN A 81 -10.52 4.23 6.44
C ASN A 81 -9.31 3.41 5.96
N ALA A 82 -9.41 2.76 4.79
CA ALA A 82 -8.29 2.07 4.14
C ALA A 82 -7.43 3.03 3.30
#